data_AF-A0A4S4L6S6-F1
#
_entry.id   AF-A0A4S4L6S6-F1
#
_cell.length_a   1.000
_cell.length_b   1.000
_cell.length_c   1.000
_cell.angle_alpha   90.00
_cell.angle_beta   90.00
_cell.angle_gamma   90.00
#
_symmetry.space_group_name_H-M   'P 1'
#
loop_
_entity.id
_entity.type
_entity.pdbx_description
1 polymer ?
#
loop_
_entity_poly.entity_id
_entity_poly.type
_entity_poly.pdbx_seq_one_letter_code
_entity_poly.pdbx_strand_id
1 'polypeptide(L)'
;MATKRSLRSSELALYYYYCLLAKRFKTYHPTNITPYFISLLLANVLQAIATILNVRWVHDGIVFDGGFCSFQGGLKNVANVGTALWSFVIAAHVFNLLFLRWHTTRASLAATLVGGWSAVLLIVAVGPIAIETPELGPYFGVSGYWCWITEYFFVAYSVIIIPVALARFSSFSGHRIPLWGTIATDVIFNLTVLLISAVPEFPMN
;
A
#
# COMPACT_ATOMS: atom_id res chain seq x y z
N MET A 1 -36.78 47.80 12.80
CA MET A 1 -36.24 47.15 14.02
C MET A 1 -36.18 45.61 13.95
N ALA A 2 -36.86 44.93 13.02
CA ALA A 2 -36.87 43.46 12.93
C ALA A 2 -35.54 42.83 12.42
N THR A 3 -34.77 43.55 11.60
CA THR A 3 -33.58 43.01 10.92
C THR A 3 -32.38 42.74 11.84
N LYS A 4 -32.20 43.51 12.92
CA LYS A 4 -31.12 43.29 13.91
C LYS A 4 -31.35 42.06 14.78
N ARG A 5 -32.59 41.60 14.95
CA ARG A 5 -32.92 40.43 15.77
C ARG A 5 -32.62 39.12 15.01
N SER A 6 -32.77 39.13 13.68
CA SER A 6 -32.47 38.01 12.78
C SER A 6 -30.98 37.69 12.64
N LEU A 7 -30.09 38.69 12.71
CA LEU A 7 -28.64 38.48 12.66
C LEU A 7 -28.08 37.85 13.96
N ARG A 8 -28.73 38.11 15.11
CA ARG A 8 -28.27 37.58 16.41
C ARG A 8 -28.56 36.09 16.58
N SER A 9 -29.61 35.59 15.93
CA SER A 9 -29.98 34.16 15.93
C SER A 9 -29.06 33.30 15.06
N SER A 10 -28.52 33.83 13.96
CA SER A 10 -27.59 33.08 13.09
C SER A 10 -26.22 32.88 13.73
N GLU A 11 -25.68 33.92 14.38
CA GLU A 11 -24.39 33.85 15.11
C GLU A 11 -24.43 32.85 16.27
N LEU A 12 -25.52 32.85 17.04
CA LEU A 12 -25.72 31.91 18.14
C LEU A 12 -25.92 30.48 17.65
N ALA A 13 -26.61 30.29 16.52
CA ALA A 13 -26.75 28.97 15.90
C ALA A 13 -25.41 28.44 15.41
N LEU A 14 -24.56 29.29 14.81
CA LEU A 14 -23.24 28.93 14.31
C LEU A 14 -22.27 28.62 15.46
N TYR A 15 -22.32 29.40 16.54
CA TYR A 15 -21.57 29.14 17.77
C TYR A 15 -22.04 27.85 18.46
N TYR A 16 -23.35 27.61 18.54
CA TYR A 16 -23.90 26.38 19.12
C TYR A 16 -23.54 25.16 18.26
N TYR A 17 -23.62 25.27 16.92
CA TYR A 17 -23.20 24.25 15.98
C TYR A 17 -21.69 23.97 16.09
N TYR A 18 -20.87 25.02 16.22
CA TYR A 18 -19.44 24.92 16.47
C TYR A 18 -19.13 24.24 17.81
N CYS A 19 -19.84 24.59 18.88
CA CYS A 19 -19.69 23.94 20.19
C CYS A 19 -20.12 22.47 20.19
N LEU A 20 -21.18 22.12 19.44
CA LEU A 20 -21.62 20.74 19.25
C LEU A 20 -20.58 19.93 18.45
N LEU A 21 -20.04 20.51 17.38
CA LEU A 21 -18.94 19.90 16.62
C LEU A 21 -17.69 19.72 17.49
N ALA A 22 -17.27 20.76 18.21
CA ALA A 22 -16.12 20.71 19.12
C ALA A 22 -16.28 19.66 20.23
N LYS A 23 -17.50 19.47 20.75
CA LYS A 23 -17.80 18.38 21.69
C LYS A 23 -17.73 17.00 21.03
N ARG A 24 -18.17 16.84 19.77
CA ARG A 24 -18.10 15.57 19.02
C ARG A 24 -16.65 15.12 18.78
N PHE A 25 -15.71 16.06 18.63
CA PHE A 25 -14.28 15.75 18.47
C PHE A 25 -13.56 15.35 19.77
N LYS A 26 -14.16 15.59 20.96
CA LYS A 26 -13.49 15.37 22.25
C LYS A 26 -13.52 13.93 22.76
N THR A 27 -14.29 13.04 22.12
CA THR A 27 -14.35 11.62 22.49
C THR A 27 -13.34 10.81 21.66
N TYR A 28 -12.05 11.09 21.82
CA TYR A 28 -11.00 10.25 21.27
C TYR A 28 -10.73 9.10 22.25
N HIS A 29 -11.43 7.98 22.07
CA HIS A 29 -10.97 6.74 22.71
C HIS A 29 -9.61 6.36 22.10
N PRO A 30 -8.60 5.98 22.90
CA PRO A 30 -7.29 5.59 22.38
C PRO A 30 -7.42 4.27 21.62
N THR A 31 -7.76 4.34 20.33
CA THR A 31 -7.73 3.22 19.40
C THR A 31 -6.30 3.05 18.87
N ASN A 32 -5.85 1.80 18.82
CA ASN A 32 -4.53 1.37 18.35
C ASN A 32 -4.30 1.57 16.82
N ILE A 33 -5.10 2.42 16.16
CA ILE A 33 -5.08 2.63 14.71
C ILE A 33 -4.01 3.64 14.25
N THR A 34 -3.66 4.60 15.13
CA THR A 34 -2.64 5.63 14.88
C THR A 34 -1.33 5.08 14.34
N PRO A 35 -0.71 4.03 14.92
CA PRO A 35 0.55 3.50 14.39
C PRO A 35 0.44 2.90 12.98
N TYR A 36 -0.70 2.30 12.62
CA TYR A 36 -0.88 1.79 11.25
C TYR A 36 -1.00 2.93 10.24
N PHE A 37 -1.69 4.01 10.62
CA PHE A 37 -1.78 5.20 9.80
C PHE A 37 -0.41 5.89 9.62
N ILE A 38 0.40 5.95 10.69
CA ILE A 38 1.78 6.46 10.60
C ILE A 38 2.60 5.61 9.62
N SER A 39 2.53 4.28 9.69
CA SER A 39 3.23 3.41 8.73
C SER A 39 2.77 3.63 7.28
N LEU A 40 1.48 3.86 7.05
CA LEU A 40 0.95 4.22 5.73
C LEU A 40 1.53 5.56 5.24
N LEU A 41 1.60 6.57 6.12
CA LEU A 41 2.20 7.86 5.78
C LEU A 41 3.69 7.73 5.48
N LEU A 42 4.42 6.91 6.24
CA LEU A 42 5.83 6.61 5.97
C LEU A 42 6.02 5.98 4.59
N ALA A 43 5.17 5.04 4.19
CA ALA A 43 5.21 4.47 2.83
C ALA A 43 4.97 5.53 1.74
N ASN A 44 4.02 6.45 1.96
CA ASN A 44 3.78 7.56 1.03
C ASN A 44 4.94 8.55 0.97
N VAL A 45 5.64 8.78 2.08
CA VAL A 45 6.87 9.59 2.10
C VAL A 45 7.97 8.91 1.28
N LEU A 46 8.17 7.60 1.45
CA LEU A 46 9.12 6.84 0.63
C LEU A 46 8.74 6.91 -0.86
N GLN A 47 7.46 6.85 -1.20
CA GLN A 47 6.97 7.00 -2.58
C GLN A 47 7.33 8.37 -3.16
N ALA A 48 7.11 9.44 -2.39
CA ALA A 48 7.45 10.79 -2.80
C ALA A 48 8.95 10.95 -3.02
N ILE A 49 9.78 10.45 -2.10
CA ILE A 49 11.24 10.46 -2.23
C ILE A 49 11.66 9.74 -3.51
N ALA A 50 11.15 8.54 -3.75
CA ALA A 50 11.50 7.73 -4.92
C ALA A 50 11.07 8.39 -6.25
N THR A 51 10.02 9.20 -6.21
CA THR A 51 9.54 10.01 -7.35
C THR A 51 10.42 11.24 -7.58
N ILE A 52 10.87 11.91 -6.51
CA ILE A 52 11.80 13.06 -6.59
C ILE A 52 13.12 12.64 -7.24
N LEU A 53 13.60 11.40 -7.01
CA LEU A 53 14.80 10.87 -7.66
C LEU A 53 14.71 10.89 -9.21
N ASN A 54 13.51 10.95 -9.79
CA ASN A 54 13.36 11.12 -11.25
C ASN A 54 13.92 12.46 -11.76
N VAL A 55 14.13 13.46 -10.90
CA VAL A 55 14.68 14.76 -11.31
C VAL A 55 16.03 14.62 -12.01
N ARG A 56 16.82 13.61 -11.62
CA ARG A 56 18.09 13.30 -12.26
C ARG A 56 17.91 12.91 -13.73
N TRP A 57 16.92 12.07 -14.01
CA TRP A 57 16.61 11.63 -15.38
C TRP A 57 16.08 12.77 -16.24
N VAL A 58 15.37 13.72 -15.63
CA VAL A 58 14.92 14.94 -16.32
C VAL A 58 16.12 15.82 -16.71
N HIS A 59 17.12 15.93 -15.82
CA HIS A 59 18.35 16.66 -16.11
C HIS A 59 19.19 15.99 -17.20
N ASP A 60 19.34 14.66 -17.12
CA ASP A 60 20.22 13.90 -18.01
C ASP A 60 19.56 13.59 -19.37
N GLY A 61 18.23 13.73 -19.48
CA GLY A 61 17.45 13.48 -20.70
C GLY A 61 17.33 12.00 -21.09
N ILE A 62 18.03 11.12 -20.39
CA ILE A 62 18.04 9.66 -20.57
C ILE A 62 18.12 8.96 -19.22
N VAL A 63 17.64 7.71 -19.17
CA VAL A 63 17.78 6.82 -18.00
C VAL A 63 18.83 5.77 -18.34
N PHE A 64 19.76 5.54 -17.41
CA PHE A 64 20.82 4.55 -17.57
C PHE A 64 20.84 3.60 -16.37
N ASP A 65 21.23 2.35 -16.62
CA ASP A 65 21.39 1.34 -15.57
C ASP A 65 22.56 1.67 -14.63
N GLY A 66 22.44 1.24 -13.38
CA GLY A 66 23.47 1.41 -12.36
C GLY A 66 22.90 1.46 -10.94
N GLY A 67 23.77 1.62 -9.94
CA GLY A 67 23.37 1.56 -8.53
C GLY A 67 22.31 2.60 -8.13
N PHE A 68 22.31 3.79 -8.76
CA PHE A 68 21.26 4.78 -8.53
C PHE A 68 19.90 4.32 -9.07
N CYS A 69 19.88 3.70 -10.25
CA CYS A 69 18.68 3.17 -10.88
C CYS A 69 18.10 2.02 -10.04
N SER A 70 18.95 1.07 -9.63
CA SER A 70 18.51 -0.06 -8.81
C SER A 70 18.04 0.37 -7.42
N PHE A 71 18.72 1.34 -6.79
CA PHE A 71 18.27 1.90 -5.52
C PHE A 71 16.92 2.61 -5.66
N GLN A 72 16.73 3.41 -6.71
CA GLN A 72 15.46 4.06 -6.97
C GLN A 72 14.35 3.04 -7.19
N GLY A 73 14.58 2.02 -8.03
CA GLY A 73 13.62 0.95 -8.31
C GLY A 73 13.23 0.17 -7.04
N GLY A 74 14.22 -0.19 -6.22
CA GLY A 74 13.98 -0.82 -4.93
C GLY A 74 13.16 0.05 -3.98
N LEU A 75 13.51 1.33 -3.84
CA LEU A 75 12.79 2.27 -2.99
C LEU A 75 11.34 2.48 -3.45
N LYS A 76 11.13 2.58 -4.76
CA LYS A 76 9.80 2.64 -5.39
C LYS A 76 8.99 1.36 -5.10
N ASN A 77 9.63 0.19 -5.14
CA ASN A 77 8.98 -1.08 -4.84
C ASN A 77 8.58 -1.19 -3.35
N VAL A 78 9.48 -0.82 -2.42
CA VAL A 78 9.19 -0.75 -0.97
C VAL A 78 7.97 0.13 -0.70
N ALA A 79 7.92 1.30 -1.35
CA ALA A 79 6.84 2.26 -1.14
C ALA A 79 5.48 1.75 -1.66
N ASN A 80 5.44 1.14 -2.85
CA ASN A 80 4.21 0.57 -3.39
C ASN A 80 3.69 -0.62 -2.55
N VAL A 81 4.57 -1.56 -2.20
CA VAL A 81 4.23 -2.72 -1.37
C VAL A 81 3.80 -2.28 0.03
N GLY A 82 4.53 -1.35 0.64
CA GLY A 82 4.19 -0.78 1.94
C GLY A 82 2.83 -0.07 1.95
N THR A 83 2.54 0.75 0.94
CA THR A 83 1.26 1.46 0.85
C THR A 83 0.08 0.49 0.73
N ALA A 84 0.23 -0.56 -0.10
CA ALA A 84 -0.79 -1.60 -0.24
C ALA A 84 -1.00 -2.37 1.08
N LEU A 85 0.09 -2.83 1.71
CA LEU A 85 0.04 -3.62 2.94
C LEU A 85 -0.58 -2.83 4.10
N TRP A 86 -0.15 -1.59 4.35
CA TRP A 86 -0.67 -0.78 5.46
C TRP A 86 -2.11 -0.34 5.22
N SER A 87 -2.52 -0.10 3.97
CA SER A 87 -3.93 0.15 3.63
C SER A 87 -4.80 -1.07 3.95
N PHE A 88 -4.32 -2.26 3.62
CA PHE A 88 -5.01 -3.51 3.96
C PHE A 88 -5.10 -3.73 5.47
N VAL A 89 -4.00 -3.51 6.21
CA VAL A 89 -3.97 -3.64 7.68
C VAL A 89 -4.98 -2.70 8.34
N ILE A 90 -5.07 -1.45 7.90
CA ILE A 90 -6.06 -0.48 8.41
C ILE A 90 -7.48 -0.98 8.13
N ALA A 91 -7.76 -1.42 6.90
CA ALA A 91 -9.07 -1.94 6.53
C ALA A 91 -9.46 -3.17 7.38
N ALA A 92 -8.53 -4.12 7.56
CA ALA A 92 -8.73 -5.31 8.39
C ALA A 92 -8.94 -4.94 9.87
N HIS A 93 -8.16 -3.99 10.39
CA HIS A 93 -8.29 -3.52 11.77
C HIS A 93 -9.66 -2.88 12.03
N VAL A 94 -10.10 -1.99 11.13
CA VAL A 94 -11.41 -1.35 11.22
C VAL A 94 -12.54 -2.38 11.08
N PHE A 95 -12.42 -3.34 10.15
CA PHE A 95 -13.38 -4.42 9.99
C PHE A 95 -13.52 -5.26 11.28
N ASN A 96 -12.39 -5.63 11.89
CA ASN A 96 -12.38 -6.39 13.13
C ASN A 96 -13.02 -5.61 14.29
N LEU A 97 -12.83 -4.30 14.35
CA LEU A 97 -13.45 -3.44 15.36
C LEU A 97 -14.97 -3.28 15.15
N LEU A 98 -15.41 -3.08 13.91
CA LEU A 98 -16.81 -2.80 13.59
C LEU A 98 -17.69 -4.07 13.59
N PHE A 99 -17.21 -5.16 13.02
CA PHE A 99 -18.01 -6.37 12.80
C PHE A 99 -17.73 -7.46 13.85
N LEU A 100 -16.46 -7.77 14.10
CA LEU A 100 -16.07 -8.84 15.02
C LEU A 100 -15.97 -8.37 16.48
N ARG A 101 -15.92 -7.05 16.71
CA ARG A 101 -15.73 -6.40 18.02
C ARG A 101 -14.57 -6.99 18.83
N TRP A 102 -13.53 -7.47 18.14
CA TRP A 102 -12.35 -8.00 18.79
C TRP A 102 -11.46 -6.88 19.30
N HIS A 103 -11.13 -6.94 20.58
CA HIS A 103 -10.27 -5.96 21.22
C HIS A 103 -8.80 -6.26 20.88
N THR A 104 -8.12 -5.33 20.19
CA THR A 104 -6.71 -5.48 19.84
C THR A 104 -5.81 -5.22 21.05
N THR A 105 -4.99 -6.20 21.42
CA THR A 105 -3.98 -6.07 22.49
C THR A 105 -2.72 -5.36 21.99
N ARG A 106 -1.93 -4.80 22.90
CA ARG A 106 -0.65 -4.14 22.55
C ARG A 106 0.35 -5.11 21.89
N ALA A 107 0.32 -6.38 22.28
CA ALA A 107 1.14 -7.42 21.66
C ALA A 107 0.75 -7.65 20.19
N SER A 108 -0.54 -7.69 19.89
CA SER A 108 -1.03 -7.81 18.51
C SER A 108 -0.62 -6.60 17.66
N LEU A 109 -0.67 -5.38 18.21
CA LEU A 109 -0.18 -4.18 17.53
C LEU A 109 1.30 -4.29 17.19
N ALA A 110 2.14 -4.64 18.17
CA ALA A 110 3.58 -4.76 17.96
C ALA A 110 3.91 -5.86 16.93
N ALA A 111 3.23 -7.00 17.02
CA ALA A 111 3.38 -8.10 16.07
C ALA A 111 3.01 -7.68 14.65
N THR A 112 1.91 -6.96 14.45
CA THR A 112 1.52 -6.45 13.13
C THR A 112 2.49 -5.40 12.60
N LEU A 113 3.05 -4.55 13.46
CA LEU A 113 4.03 -3.55 13.04
C LEU A 113 5.34 -4.19 12.56
N VAL A 114 5.91 -5.08 13.38
CA VAL A 114 7.15 -5.79 13.05
C VAL A 114 6.94 -6.71 11.85
N GLY A 115 5.87 -7.50 11.86
CA GLY A 115 5.51 -8.40 10.78
C GLY A 115 5.19 -7.68 9.47
N GLY A 116 4.57 -6.51 9.54
CA GLY A 116 4.23 -5.72 8.35
C GLY A 116 5.48 -5.17 7.67
N TRP A 117 6.37 -4.51 8.40
CA TRP A 117 7.61 -3.99 7.82
C TRP A 117 8.57 -5.10 7.39
N SER A 118 8.64 -6.21 8.13
CA SER A 118 9.45 -7.36 7.72
C SER A 118 8.90 -7.99 6.43
N ALA A 119 7.59 -8.11 6.27
CA ALA A 119 6.97 -8.60 5.03
C ALA A 119 7.29 -7.68 3.84
N VAL A 120 7.23 -6.35 4.02
CA VAL A 120 7.62 -5.40 2.96
C VAL A 120 9.08 -5.62 2.55
N LEU A 121 9.99 -5.67 3.51
CA LEU A 121 11.42 -5.86 3.23
C LEU A 121 11.69 -7.22 2.58
N LEU A 122 11.03 -8.27 3.05
CA LEU A 122 11.17 -9.62 2.50
C LEU A 122 10.68 -9.66 1.04
N ILE A 123 9.50 -9.13 0.74
CA ILE A 123 8.95 -9.11 -0.62
C ILE A 123 9.89 -8.38 -1.58
N VAL A 124 10.49 -7.27 -1.15
CA VAL A 124 11.41 -6.50 -2.00
C VAL A 124 12.77 -7.19 -2.13
N ALA A 125 13.28 -7.81 -1.06
CA ALA A 125 14.59 -8.47 -1.05
C ALA A 125 14.58 -9.81 -1.80
N VAL A 126 13.44 -10.52 -1.85
CA VAL A 126 13.32 -11.79 -2.57
C VAL A 126 13.64 -11.63 -4.05
N GLY A 127 13.27 -10.52 -4.68
CA GLY A 127 13.57 -10.27 -6.10
C GLY A 127 15.06 -10.33 -6.41
N PRO A 128 15.89 -9.42 -5.85
CA PRO A 128 17.33 -9.46 -6.05
C PRO A 128 17.98 -10.77 -5.56
N ILE A 129 17.58 -11.30 -4.40
CA ILE A 129 18.24 -12.48 -3.83
C ILE A 129 17.98 -13.75 -4.66
N ALA A 130 16.77 -13.93 -5.18
CA ALA A 130 16.39 -15.17 -5.85
C ALA A 130 16.54 -15.13 -7.38
N ILE A 131 16.51 -13.94 -7.99
CA ILE A 131 16.36 -13.79 -9.45
C ILE A 131 17.60 -13.10 -10.07
N GLU A 132 18.43 -12.40 -9.30
CA GLU A 132 19.64 -11.77 -9.84
C GLU A 132 20.69 -12.82 -10.21
N THR A 133 20.75 -13.16 -11.50
CA THR A 133 21.82 -13.97 -12.08
C THR A 133 22.84 -13.08 -12.79
N PRO A 134 24.12 -13.48 -12.88
CA PRO A 134 25.14 -12.74 -13.62
C PRO A 134 24.79 -12.51 -15.10
N GLU A 135 23.85 -13.29 -15.62
CA GLU A 135 23.48 -13.36 -17.04
C GLU A 135 22.30 -12.42 -17.36
N LEU A 136 21.39 -12.21 -16.40
CA LEU A 136 20.23 -11.31 -16.54
C LEU A 136 20.53 -9.87 -16.14
N GLY A 137 21.58 -9.62 -15.37
CA GLY A 137 21.89 -8.29 -14.83
C GLY A 137 21.01 -7.90 -13.63
N PRO A 138 21.02 -6.62 -13.21
CA PRO A 138 20.36 -6.19 -11.97
C PRO A 138 18.83 -6.31 -12.06
N TYR A 139 18.20 -6.87 -11.03
CA TYR A 139 16.74 -7.07 -10.95
C TYR A 139 15.93 -5.76 -11.11
N PHE A 140 16.47 -4.66 -10.57
CA PHE A 140 15.93 -3.32 -10.75
C PHE A 140 16.75 -2.58 -11.80
N GLY A 141 16.11 -2.27 -12.94
CA GLY A 141 16.74 -1.64 -14.09
C GLY A 141 15.84 -0.60 -14.74
N VAL A 142 16.26 -0.11 -15.91
CA VAL A 142 15.47 0.86 -16.69
C VAL A 142 14.13 0.26 -17.14
N SER A 143 13.03 0.94 -16.82
CA SER A 143 11.67 0.67 -17.32
C SER A 143 11.11 1.96 -17.89
N GLY A 144 11.41 2.21 -19.17
CA GLY A 144 11.06 3.43 -19.87
C GLY A 144 11.79 4.66 -19.34
N TYR A 145 11.05 5.59 -18.72
CA TYR A 145 11.54 6.89 -18.26
C TYR A 145 11.86 6.94 -16.75
N TRP A 146 11.86 5.78 -16.09
CA TRP A 146 12.29 5.63 -14.71
C TRP A 146 12.93 4.26 -14.49
N CYS A 147 13.34 4.01 -13.25
CA CYS A 147 13.79 2.69 -12.82
C CYS A 147 12.70 1.96 -12.03
N TRP A 148 12.48 0.70 -12.38
CA TRP A 148 11.54 -0.22 -11.73
C TRP A 148 12.02 -1.66 -11.94
N ILE A 149 11.20 -2.66 -11.59
CA ILE A 149 11.39 -4.07 -11.97
C ILE A 149 11.35 -4.17 -13.50
N THR A 150 12.32 -4.89 -14.08
CA THR A 150 12.46 -5.05 -15.54
C THR A 150 11.25 -5.75 -16.18
N GLU A 151 10.90 -5.35 -17.42
CA GLU A 151 9.55 -5.50 -17.99
C GLU A 151 9.13 -6.93 -18.44
N TYR A 152 9.97 -7.95 -18.27
CA TYR A 152 9.67 -9.31 -18.74
C TYR A 152 8.47 -10.00 -18.03
N PHE A 153 7.87 -9.35 -17.01
CA PHE A 153 6.76 -9.91 -16.22
C PHE A 153 5.44 -9.11 -16.23
N PHE A 154 5.34 -7.97 -16.93
CA PHE A 154 4.18 -7.07 -16.81
C PHE A 154 2.84 -7.70 -17.26
N VAL A 155 2.89 -8.60 -18.24
CA VAL A 155 1.71 -9.31 -18.78
C VAL A 155 1.18 -10.38 -17.81
N ALA A 156 2.05 -11.03 -17.04
CA ALA A 156 1.61 -12.04 -16.06
C ALA A 156 0.91 -11.40 -14.85
N TYR A 157 1.40 -10.25 -14.38
CA TYR A 157 0.81 -9.53 -13.24
C TYR A 157 -0.59 -9.00 -13.51
N SER A 158 -0.87 -8.51 -14.73
CA SER A 158 -2.18 -7.95 -15.08
C SER A 158 -3.27 -9.01 -15.21
N VAL A 159 -2.95 -10.19 -15.74
CA VAL A 159 -3.88 -11.32 -15.87
C VAL A 159 -4.28 -11.91 -14.50
N ILE A 160 -3.41 -11.79 -13.48
CA ILE A 160 -3.60 -12.37 -12.15
C ILE A 160 -4.20 -11.37 -11.14
N ILE A 161 -3.86 -10.08 -11.24
CA ILE A 161 -4.42 -9.04 -10.36
C ILE A 161 -5.90 -8.76 -10.68
N ILE A 162 -6.31 -8.87 -11.95
CA ILE A 162 -7.70 -8.60 -12.36
C ILE A 162 -8.69 -9.53 -11.63
N PRO A 163 -8.51 -10.86 -11.57
CA PRO A 163 -9.37 -11.76 -10.80
C PRO A 163 -9.46 -11.42 -9.31
N VAL A 164 -8.34 -11.04 -8.67
CA VAL A 164 -8.30 -10.67 -7.24
C VAL A 164 -9.03 -9.35 -7.01
N ALA A 165 -8.79 -8.35 -7.86
CA ALA A 165 -9.49 -7.08 -7.82
C ALA A 165 -11.00 -7.28 -8.04
N LEU A 166 -11.40 -8.10 -9.01
CA LEU A 166 -12.79 -8.44 -9.30
C LEU A 166 -13.44 -9.20 -8.14
N ALA A 167 -12.77 -10.19 -7.53
CA ALA A 167 -13.27 -10.91 -6.37
C ALA A 167 -13.48 -9.96 -5.17
N ARG A 168 -12.57 -9.00 -4.94
CA ARG A 168 -12.74 -8.01 -3.87
C ARG A 168 -13.85 -6.99 -4.18
N PHE A 169 -13.99 -6.52 -5.42
CA PHE A 169 -15.08 -5.64 -5.83
C PHE A 169 -16.45 -6.33 -5.78
N SER A 170 -16.53 -7.60 -6.17
CA SER A 170 -17.77 -8.38 -6.10
C SER A 170 -18.16 -8.73 -4.67
N SER A 171 -17.20 -8.91 -3.76
CA SER A 171 -17.45 -9.03 -2.31
C SER A 171 -18.06 -7.75 -1.75
N PHE A 172 -17.53 -6.60 -2.15
CA PHE A 172 -18.03 -5.28 -1.74
C PHE A 172 -19.42 -4.96 -2.33
N SER A 173 -19.74 -5.53 -3.50
CA SER A 173 -21.05 -5.38 -4.17
C SER A 173 -22.16 -6.25 -3.55
N GLY A 174 -21.91 -6.88 -2.40
CA GLY A 174 -22.91 -7.64 -1.64
C GLY A 174 -23.15 -9.07 -2.13
N HIS A 175 -22.36 -9.57 -3.09
CA HIS A 175 -22.38 -10.99 -3.44
C HIS A 175 -21.64 -11.81 -2.37
N ARG A 176 -22.25 -12.91 -1.90
CA ARG A 176 -21.64 -13.80 -0.91
C ARG A 176 -20.52 -14.63 -1.54
N ILE A 177 -19.32 -14.09 -1.51
CA ILE A 177 -18.11 -14.81 -1.89
C ILE A 177 -17.62 -15.56 -0.64
N PRO A 178 -17.39 -16.87 -0.74
CA PRO A 178 -16.97 -17.63 0.42
C PRO A 178 -15.57 -17.20 0.90
N LEU A 179 -15.37 -17.18 2.22
CA LEU A 179 -14.11 -16.76 2.87
C LEU A 179 -12.89 -17.50 2.31
N TRP A 180 -13.06 -18.79 1.99
CA TRP A 180 -12.02 -19.61 1.38
C TRP A 180 -11.59 -19.10 0.00
N GLY A 181 -12.50 -18.52 -0.79
CA GLY A 181 -12.18 -18.01 -2.13
C GLY A 181 -11.30 -16.77 -2.06
N THR A 182 -11.51 -15.94 -1.05
CA THR A 182 -10.70 -14.73 -0.81
C THR A 182 -9.31 -15.10 -0.30
N ILE A 183 -9.23 -16.04 0.65
CA ILE A 183 -7.97 -16.55 1.18
C ILE A 183 -7.19 -17.28 0.09
N ALA A 184 -7.85 -18.10 -0.74
CA ALA A 184 -7.21 -18.81 -1.84
C ALA A 184 -6.63 -17.83 -2.87
N THR A 185 -7.33 -16.76 -3.24
CA THR A 185 -6.77 -15.75 -4.16
C THR A 185 -5.58 -15.01 -3.58
N ASP A 186 -5.58 -14.67 -2.28
CA ASP A 186 -4.43 -14.02 -1.63
C ASP A 186 -3.24 -14.98 -1.46
N VAL A 187 -3.51 -16.26 -1.17
CA VAL A 187 -2.48 -17.31 -1.14
C VAL A 187 -1.91 -17.54 -2.53
N ILE A 188 -2.75 -17.66 -3.56
CA ILE A 188 -2.31 -17.82 -4.95
C ILE A 188 -1.45 -16.63 -5.37
N PHE A 189 -1.86 -15.39 -5.06
CA PHE A 189 -1.06 -14.19 -5.32
C PHE A 189 0.33 -14.25 -4.67
N ASN A 190 0.40 -14.63 -3.39
CA ASN A 190 1.67 -14.82 -2.66
C ASN A 190 2.48 -16.02 -3.19
N LEU A 191 1.83 -17.09 -3.60
CA LEU A 191 2.47 -18.30 -4.14
C LEU A 191 2.97 -18.10 -5.58
N THR A 192 2.32 -17.24 -6.37
CA THR A 192 2.76 -16.91 -7.73
C THR A 192 4.03 -16.08 -7.74
N VAL A 193 4.25 -15.25 -6.72
CA VAL A 193 5.56 -14.61 -6.50
C VAL A 193 6.66 -15.67 -6.32
N LEU A 194 6.34 -16.79 -5.66
CA LEU A 194 7.25 -17.94 -5.48
C LEU A 194 7.36 -18.84 -6.73
N LEU A 195 6.28 -19.02 -7.50
CA LEU A 195 6.30 -19.82 -8.73
C LEU A 195 7.02 -19.11 -9.88
N ILE A 196 6.97 -17.78 -9.94
CA ILE A 196 7.75 -16.99 -10.89
C ILE A 196 9.25 -17.18 -10.65
N SER A 197 9.70 -17.30 -9.40
CA SER A 197 11.09 -17.67 -9.08
C SER A 197 11.46 -19.13 -9.41
N ALA A 198 10.50 -19.96 -9.84
CA ALA A 198 10.71 -21.38 -10.15
C ALA A 198 10.53 -21.72 -11.64
N VAL A 199 10.27 -20.74 -12.52
CA VAL A 199 10.20 -20.98 -13.97
C VAL A 199 11.64 -21.06 -14.51
N PRO A 200 12.08 -22.22 -15.05
CA PRO A 200 13.37 -22.32 -15.71
C PRO A 200 13.31 -21.56 -17.04
N GLU A 201 14.32 -20.73 -17.26
CA GLU A 201 14.80 -20.11 -18.50
C GLU A 201 14.03 -20.49 -19.78
N PHE A 202 13.24 -19.56 -20.32
CA PHE A 202 13.00 -19.54 -21.76
C PHE A 202 14.20 -18.87 -22.43
N PRO A 203 14.85 -19.53 -23.41
CA PRO A 203 15.97 -18.93 -24.12
C PRO A 203 15.42 -17.83 -25.04
N MET A 204 15.88 -16.59 -24.85
CA MET A 204 15.66 -15.51 -25.80
C MET A 204 16.97 -15.29 -26.57
N ASN A 205 16.93 -15.65 -27.86
CA ASN A 205 17.87 -15.21 -28.89
C ASN A 205 17.86 -13.67 -29.02
#